data_AF-A0AAV3B4Z2-F1
#
_entry.id   AF-A0AAV3B4Z2-F1
#
_cell.length_a   1.000
_cell.length_b   1.000
_cell.length_c   1.000
_cell.angle_alpha   90.00
_cell.angle_beta   90.00
_cell.angle_gamma   90.00
#
_symmetry.space_group_name_H-M   'P 1'
#
loop_
_entity.id
_entity.type
_entity.pdbx_description
1 polymer ?
#
loop_
_entity_poly.entity_id
_entity_poly.type
_entity_poly.pdbx_seq_one_letter_code
_entity_poly.pdbx_strand_id
1 'polypeptide(L)'
;MAVESGASKPARPKKEPQPLVIPKNATDEQRLKLERLMRNPDKVPQIPERPKEWNPRAPPEFVRDVMGSSAGAGSGEFHVYRHLRRREYQRQEFMDLLSDKQKLDEEFKRKLVENQKKAEERTAKRRLKRQKLKEKKKAKKAKQEDKGPQKDSQKVDNNEPSSEDSEDNESDE
;
A
#
# COMPACT_ATOMS: atom_id res chain seq x y z
N MET A 1 -47.00 19.46 12.69
CA MET A 1 -46.22 20.61 13.18
C MET A 1 -44.95 20.69 12.34
N ALA A 2 -44.93 21.59 11.37
CA ALA A 2 -43.78 21.82 10.51
C ALA A 2 -42.78 22.72 11.27
N VAL A 3 -41.54 22.26 11.45
CA VAL A 3 -40.49 23.06 12.08
C VAL A 3 -39.84 23.91 10.99
N GLU A 4 -40.17 25.19 10.97
CA GLU A 4 -39.47 26.22 10.21
C GLU A 4 -38.05 26.37 10.77
N SER A 5 -37.04 25.92 10.02
CA SER A 5 -35.64 26.23 10.32
C SER A 5 -35.02 27.05 9.19
N GLY A 6 -35.55 28.26 9.00
CA GLY A 6 -34.96 29.29 8.14
C GLY A 6 -33.87 30.07 8.86
N ALA A 7 -32.81 29.40 9.35
CA ALA A 7 -31.64 30.10 9.88
C ALA A 7 -30.77 30.55 8.69
N SER A 8 -30.83 31.84 8.35
CA SER A 8 -29.93 32.47 7.38
C SER A 8 -28.48 32.23 7.79
N LYS A 9 -27.70 31.54 6.93
CA LYS A 9 -26.27 31.31 7.16
C LYS A 9 -25.58 32.65 7.46
N PRO A 10 -24.70 32.73 8.48
CA PRO A 10 -24.01 33.96 8.81
C PRO A 10 -23.25 34.48 7.59
N ALA A 11 -23.32 35.79 7.37
CA ALA A 11 -22.64 36.45 6.26
C ALA A 11 -21.15 36.09 6.29
N ARG A 12 -20.62 35.58 5.17
CA ARG A 12 -19.19 35.21 5.08
C ARG A 12 -18.35 36.47 5.32
N PRO A 13 -17.33 36.43 6.19
CA PRO A 13 -16.42 37.55 6.37
C PRO A 13 -15.81 37.93 5.01
N LYS A 14 -15.85 39.22 4.70
CA LYS A 14 -15.34 39.76 3.43
C LYS A 14 -13.84 39.42 3.34
N LYS A 15 -13.43 38.74 2.26
CA LYS A 15 -12.02 38.45 2.03
C LYS A 15 -11.32 39.74 1.62
N GLU A 16 -10.33 40.16 2.39
CA GLU A 16 -9.44 41.27 2.02
C GLU A 16 -8.74 40.94 0.69
N PRO A 17 -8.70 41.88 -0.28
CA PRO A 17 -8.05 41.67 -1.57
C PRO A 17 -6.56 41.42 -1.33
N GLN A 18 -6.05 40.31 -1.86
CA GLN A 18 -4.64 39.93 -1.72
C GLN A 18 -3.86 40.28 -2.99
N PRO A 19 -2.63 40.79 -2.87
CA PRO A 19 -1.74 40.91 -4.00
C PRO A 19 -1.44 39.51 -4.56
N LEU A 20 -1.50 39.36 -5.87
CA LEU A 20 -1.15 38.10 -6.53
C LEU A 20 0.37 37.93 -6.49
N VAL A 21 0.86 37.18 -5.50
CA VAL A 21 2.28 36.81 -5.40
C VAL A 21 2.50 35.51 -6.16
N ILE A 22 3.30 35.58 -7.24
CA ILE A 22 3.71 34.39 -7.99
C ILE A 22 4.87 33.73 -7.23
N PRO A 23 4.71 32.48 -6.76
CA PRO A 23 5.78 31.79 -6.06
C PRO A 23 6.95 31.51 -7.02
N LYS A 24 8.19 31.73 -6.55
CA LYS A 24 9.41 31.45 -7.32
C LYS A 24 10.03 30.11 -6.90
N ASN A 25 9.94 29.78 -5.62
CA ASN A 25 10.47 28.56 -5.03
C ASN A 25 9.36 27.70 -4.39
N ALA A 26 9.63 26.40 -4.19
CA ALA A 26 8.72 25.47 -3.50
C ALA A 26 8.38 25.93 -2.07
N THR A 27 9.34 26.59 -1.41
CA THR A 27 9.15 27.21 -0.08
C THR A 27 8.13 28.35 -0.12
N ASP A 28 8.12 29.13 -1.20
CA ASP A 28 7.19 30.26 -1.36
C ASP A 28 5.77 29.75 -1.58
N GLU A 29 5.60 28.66 -2.33
CA GLU A 29 4.29 28.00 -2.47
C GLU A 29 3.74 27.49 -1.14
N GLN A 30 4.60 26.85 -0.33
CA GLN A 30 4.22 26.36 0.99
C GLN A 30 3.87 27.51 1.92
N ARG A 31 4.67 28.58 1.91
CA ARG A 31 4.41 29.82 2.67
C ARG A 31 3.04 30.40 2.32
N LEU A 32 2.72 30.56 1.03
CA LEU A 32 1.41 31.09 0.60
C LEU A 32 0.24 30.19 1.01
N LYS A 33 0.41 28.85 0.93
CA LYS A 33 -0.61 27.89 1.40
C LYS A 33 -0.79 27.96 2.92
N LEU A 34 0.30 28.13 3.67
CA LEU A 34 0.29 28.25 5.13
C LEU A 34 -0.35 29.57 5.57
N GLU A 35 0.03 30.70 4.98
CA GLU A 35 -0.58 32.01 5.23
C GLU A 35 -2.10 31.97 4.96
N ARG A 36 -2.52 31.28 3.89
CA ARG A 36 -3.94 31.07 3.58
C ARG A 36 -4.68 30.25 4.64
N LEU A 37 -4.03 29.25 5.23
CA LEU A 37 -4.61 28.41 6.27
C LEU A 37 -4.66 29.15 7.61
N MET A 38 -3.58 29.84 7.98
CA MET A 38 -3.47 30.64 9.21
C MET A 38 -4.40 31.86 9.25
N ARG A 39 -4.88 32.36 8.11
CA ARG A 39 -5.89 33.42 8.06
C ARG A 39 -7.21 33.03 8.76
N ASN A 40 -7.53 31.74 8.81
CA ASN A 40 -8.73 31.25 9.52
C ASN A 40 -8.34 30.04 10.38
N PRO A 41 -7.74 30.25 11.56
CA PRO A 41 -7.23 29.16 12.39
C PRO A 41 -8.35 28.26 12.93
N ASP A 42 -9.56 28.81 13.14
CA ASP A 42 -10.71 28.07 13.65
C ASP A 42 -11.32 27.12 12.60
N LYS A 43 -10.98 27.29 11.32
CA LYS A 43 -11.53 26.45 10.24
C LYS A 43 -10.69 25.19 10.09
N VAL A 44 -11.26 24.05 10.47
CA VAL A 44 -10.62 22.73 10.29
C VAL A 44 -10.21 22.53 8.82
N PRO A 45 -8.93 22.18 8.56
CA PRO A 45 -8.46 21.89 7.22
C PRO A 45 -9.18 20.67 6.64
N GLN A 46 -9.57 20.77 5.36
CA GLN A 46 -10.15 19.64 4.62
C GLN A 46 -9.01 18.73 4.17
N ILE A 47 -8.71 17.70 4.95
CA ILE A 47 -7.79 16.64 4.53
C ILE A 47 -8.60 15.71 3.61
N PRO A 48 -8.24 15.59 2.32
CA PRO A 48 -8.97 14.70 1.43
C PRO A 48 -8.80 13.26 1.90
N GLU A 49 -9.93 12.57 2.05
CA GLU A 49 -9.93 11.12 2.21
C GLU A 49 -9.44 10.44 0.93
N ARG A 50 -9.07 9.16 1.04
CA ARG A 50 -8.60 8.39 -0.12
C ARG A 50 -9.65 8.47 -1.24
N PRO A 51 -9.24 8.76 -2.49
CA PRO A 51 -10.18 8.85 -3.58
C PRO A 51 -10.92 7.52 -3.72
N LYS A 52 -12.25 7.58 -3.75
CA LYS A 52 -13.08 6.39 -3.95
C LYS A 52 -12.82 5.83 -5.35
N GLU A 53 -12.48 4.55 -5.43
CA GLU A 53 -12.35 3.86 -6.70
C GLU A 53 -13.68 3.91 -7.46
N TRP A 54 -13.62 4.11 -8.77
CA TRP A 54 -14.82 4.12 -9.61
C TRP A 54 -15.41 2.71 -9.63
N ASN A 55 -16.69 2.59 -9.32
CA ASN A 55 -17.42 1.33 -9.33
C ASN A 55 -18.63 1.47 -10.28
N PRO A 56 -18.92 0.48 -11.16
CA PRO A 56 -20.15 0.49 -11.94
C PRO A 56 -21.37 0.72 -11.04
N ARG A 57 -22.30 1.56 -11.50
CA ARG A 57 -23.55 1.79 -10.79
C ARG A 57 -24.36 0.51 -10.76
N ALA A 58 -24.89 0.17 -9.58
CA ALA A 58 -25.82 -0.95 -9.44
C ALA A 58 -27.01 -0.77 -10.40
N PRO A 59 -27.49 -1.85 -11.05
CA PRO A 59 -28.68 -1.79 -11.87
C PRO A 59 -29.89 -1.37 -11.02
N PRO A 60 -30.83 -0.58 -11.57
CA PRO A 60 -32.05 -0.24 -10.86
C PRO A 60 -32.89 -1.50 -10.64
N GLU A 61 -33.46 -1.64 -9.43
CA GLU A 61 -34.32 -2.78 -9.04
C GLU A 61 -35.55 -2.93 -9.94
N PHE A 62 -36.24 -1.82 -10.22
CA PHE A 62 -37.46 -1.83 -11.03
C PHE A 62 -37.38 -0.82 -12.16
N VAL A 63 -37.59 -1.32 -13.38
CA VAL A 63 -37.81 -0.50 -14.58
C VAL A 63 -39.31 -0.30 -14.72
N ARG A 64 -39.77 0.96 -14.71
CA ARG A 64 -41.21 1.30 -14.67
C ARG A 64 -41.80 1.53 -16.06
N ASP A 65 -40.94 1.78 -17.03
CA ASP A 65 -41.20 2.20 -18.40
C ASP A 65 -41.06 1.04 -19.40
N VAL A 66 -41.24 -0.20 -18.94
CA VAL A 66 -41.20 -1.38 -19.82
C VAL A 66 -42.47 -1.44 -20.67
N MET A 67 -42.31 -1.32 -21.99
CA MET A 67 -43.38 -1.53 -22.95
C MET A 67 -43.65 -3.04 -23.14
N GLY A 68 -44.86 -3.42 -23.56
CA GLY A 68 -45.28 -4.83 -23.68
C GLY A 68 -44.37 -5.67 -24.60
N SER A 69 -44.25 -6.96 -24.30
CA SER A 69 -43.26 -7.85 -24.96
C SER A 69 -43.47 -8.03 -26.48
N SER A 70 -44.70 -7.86 -26.97
CA SER A 70 -45.03 -7.93 -28.40
C SER A 70 -45.12 -6.55 -29.06
N ALA A 71 -44.78 -5.47 -28.35
CA ALA A 71 -44.78 -4.13 -28.92
C ALA A 71 -43.62 -3.95 -29.91
N GLY A 72 -43.83 -3.15 -30.95
CA GLY A 72 -42.81 -2.85 -31.95
C GLY A 72 -41.68 -1.97 -31.42
N ALA A 73 -40.61 -1.84 -32.21
CA ALA A 73 -39.49 -0.96 -31.87
C ALA A 73 -39.92 0.52 -31.89
N GLY A 74 -39.91 1.16 -30.71
CA GLY A 74 -40.15 2.59 -30.58
C GLY A 74 -38.93 3.44 -30.97
N SER A 75 -39.14 4.75 -31.17
CA SER A 75 -38.05 5.68 -31.54
C SER A 75 -36.98 5.82 -30.45
N GLY A 76 -37.32 5.57 -29.19
CA GLY A 76 -36.40 5.64 -28.05
C GLY A 76 -35.58 4.36 -27.80
N GLU A 77 -35.98 3.23 -28.39
CA GLU A 77 -35.40 1.91 -28.07
C GLU A 77 -33.90 1.84 -28.42
N PHE A 78 -33.50 2.47 -29.52
CA PHE A 78 -32.10 2.57 -29.90
C PHE A 78 -31.24 3.27 -28.83
N HIS A 79 -31.75 4.33 -28.20
CA HIS A 79 -31.02 5.04 -27.15
C HIS A 79 -30.98 4.26 -25.85
N VAL A 80 -32.05 3.53 -25.51
CA VAL A 80 -32.07 2.60 -24.37
C VAL A 80 -30.97 1.55 -24.54
N TYR A 81 -30.93 0.86 -25.69
CA TYR A 81 -29.87 -0.12 -25.98
C TYR A 81 -28.47 0.50 -25.96
N ARG A 82 -28.27 1.69 -26.55
CA ARG A 82 -26.97 2.39 -26.53
C ARG A 82 -26.48 2.65 -25.09
N HIS A 83 -27.37 3.10 -24.21
CA HIS A 83 -27.03 3.36 -22.81
C HIS A 83 -26.80 2.06 -22.03
N LEU A 84 -27.61 1.03 -22.26
CA LEU A 84 -27.46 -0.28 -21.66
C LEU A 84 -26.13 -0.94 -22.06
N ARG A 85 -25.82 -0.99 -23.36
CA ARG A 85 -24.58 -1.55 -23.89
C ARG A 85 -23.35 -0.84 -23.33
N ARG A 86 -23.38 0.50 -23.28
CA ARG A 86 -22.27 1.27 -22.68
C ARG A 86 -22.10 0.93 -21.20
N ARG A 87 -23.19 0.87 -20.43
CA ARG A 87 -23.14 0.51 -19.02
C ARG A 87 -22.59 -0.90 -18.82
N GLU A 88 -23.01 -1.84 -19.67
CA GLU A 88 -22.59 -3.23 -19.58
C GLU A 88 -21.12 -3.42 -19.95
N TYR A 89 -20.63 -2.76 -21.01
CA TYR A 89 -19.20 -2.80 -21.35
C TYR A 89 -18.34 -2.19 -20.25
N GLN A 90 -18.74 -1.04 -19.70
CA GLN A 90 -18.04 -0.44 -18.57
C GLN A 90 -18.03 -1.36 -17.33
N ARG A 91 -19.12 -2.10 -17.09
CA ARG A 91 -19.21 -3.09 -16.01
C ARG A 91 -18.27 -4.27 -16.29
N GLN A 92 -18.27 -4.80 -17.50
CA GLN A 92 -17.43 -5.93 -17.90
C GLN A 92 -15.95 -5.58 -17.83
N GLU A 93 -15.55 -4.46 -18.44
CA GLU A 93 -14.17 -3.94 -18.38
C GLU A 93 -13.70 -3.75 -16.93
N PHE A 94 -14.56 -3.23 -16.06
CA PHE A 94 -14.23 -3.09 -14.64
C PHE A 94 -14.01 -4.43 -13.94
N MET A 95 -14.86 -5.42 -14.20
CA MET A 95 -14.71 -6.76 -13.61
C MET A 95 -13.42 -7.44 -14.09
N ASP A 96 -13.11 -7.32 -15.38
CA ASP A 96 -11.91 -7.88 -15.99
C ASP A 96 -10.66 -7.24 -15.38
N LEU A 97 -10.60 -5.90 -15.35
CA LEU A 97 -9.50 -5.14 -14.74
C LEU A 97 -9.32 -5.44 -13.24
N LEU A 98 -10.42 -5.58 -12.49
CA LEU A 98 -10.36 -5.94 -11.07
C LEU A 98 -9.80 -7.35 -10.88
N SER A 99 -10.24 -8.30 -11.71
CA SER A 99 -9.76 -9.68 -11.65
C SER A 99 -8.27 -9.78 -11.96
N ASP A 100 -7.79 -9.03 -12.95
CA ASP A 100 -6.38 -9.03 -13.34
C ASP A 100 -5.51 -8.36 -12.29
N LYS A 101 -5.97 -7.23 -11.72
CA LYS A 101 -5.29 -6.59 -10.58
C LYS A 101 -5.18 -7.53 -9.39
N GLN A 102 -6.26 -8.26 -9.06
CA GLN A 102 -6.25 -9.21 -7.95
C GLN A 102 -5.28 -10.37 -8.18
N LYS A 103 -5.27 -10.96 -9.39
CA LYS A 103 -4.31 -12.01 -9.74
C LYS A 103 -2.86 -11.54 -9.61
N LEU A 104 -2.55 -10.37 -10.17
CA LEU A 104 -1.20 -9.78 -10.09
C LEU A 104 -0.78 -9.48 -8.64
N ASP A 105 -1.69 -8.93 -7.83
CA ASP A 105 -1.45 -8.65 -6.41
C ASP A 105 -1.22 -9.94 -5.61
N GLU A 106 -1.97 -11.01 -5.90
CA GLU A 106 -1.78 -12.33 -5.28
C GLU A 106 -0.44 -12.96 -5.65
N GLU A 107 -0.08 -12.96 -6.93
CA GLU A 107 1.20 -13.46 -7.41
C GLU A 107 2.36 -12.69 -6.79
N PHE A 108 2.25 -11.36 -6.71
CA PHE A 108 3.26 -10.52 -6.08
C PHE A 108 3.41 -10.85 -4.57
N LYS A 109 2.30 -11.01 -3.85
CA LYS A 109 2.34 -11.40 -2.43
C LYS A 109 2.95 -12.79 -2.23
N ARG A 110 2.63 -13.75 -3.10
CA ARG A 110 3.24 -15.10 -3.05
C ARG A 110 4.75 -15.01 -3.24
N LYS A 111 5.22 -14.31 -4.26
CA LYS A 111 6.65 -14.07 -4.53
C LYS A 111 7.35 -13.38 -3.36
N LEU A 112 6.72 -12.39 -2.73
CA LEU A 112 7.27 -11.72 -1.54
C LEU A 112 7.46 -12.70 -0.37
N VAL A 113 6.45 -13.52 -0.08
CA VAL A 113 6.50 -14.50 1.01
C VAL A 113 7.56 -15.57 0.74
N GLU A 114 7.68 -16.05 -0.50
CA GLU A 114 8.71 -17.00 -0.91
C GLU A 114 10.11 -16.42 -0.74
N ASN A 115 10.34 -15.19 -1.19
CA ASN A 115 11.62 -14.51 -1.03
C ASN A 115 11.99 -14.28 0.44
N GLN A 116 11.01 -13.91 1.27
CA GLN A 116 11.19 -13.79 2.72
C GLN A 116 11.57 -15.14 3.34
N LYS A 117 10.87 -16.22 3.00
CA LYS A 117 11.20 -17.58 3.48
C LYS A 117 12.60 -18.01 3.05
N LYS A 118 12.95 -17.85 1.77
CA LYS A 118 14.31 -18.17 1.26
C LYS A 118 15.38 -17.37 2.01
N ALA A 119 15.15 -16.09 2.30
CA ALA A 119 16.07 -15.27 3.09
C ALA A 119 16.14 -15.71 4.56
N GLU A 120 15.01 -16.04 5.19
CA GLU A 120 14.95 -16.56 6.56
C GLU A 120 15.64 -17.90 6.70
N GLU A 121 15.48 -18.82 5.76
CA GLU A 121 16.17 -20.12 5.75
C GLU A 121 17.68 -19.95 5.63
N ARG A 122 18.15 -19.09 4.70
CA ARG A 122 19.58 -18.77 4.55
C ARG A 122 20.13 -18.14 5.83
N THR A 123 19.41 -17.20 6.44
CA THR A 123 19.86 -16.53 7.68
C THR A 123 19.79 -17.46 8.90
N ALA A 124 18.80 -18.35 9.00
CA ALA A 124 18.66 -19.36 10.05
C ALA A 124 19.77 -20.40 9.98
N LYS A 125 20.06 -20.95 8.78
CA LYS A 125 21.21 -21.84 8.55
C LYS A 125 22.52 -21.19 9.01
N ARG A 126 22.78 -19.94 8.60
CA ARG A 126 23.97 -19.17 9.03
C ARG A 126 23.97 -18.87 10.54
N ARG A 127 22.81 -18.58 11.14
CA ARG A 127 22.67 -18.34 12.59
C ARG A 127 22.95 -19.60 13.41
N LEU A 128 22.44 -20.76 13.00
CA LEU A 128 22.71 -22.05 13.64
C LEU A 128 24.19 -22.40 13.59
N LYS A 129 24.87 -22.21 12.44
CA LYS A 129 26.33 -22.39 12.33
C LYS A 129 27.08 -21.51 13.36
N ARG A 130 26.71 -20.23 13.48
CA ARG A 130 27.33 -19.31 14.46
C ARG A 130 27.03 -19.68 15.91
N GLN A 131 25.81 -20.14 16.23
CA GLN A 131 25.44 -20.56 17.58
C GLN A 131 26.23 -21.80 18.01
N LYS A 132 26.31 -22.83 17.16
CA LYS A 132 27.16 -24.02 17.40
C LYS A 132 28.62 -23.64 17.63
N LEU A 133 29.17 -22.69 16.85
CA LEU A 133 30.54 -22.20 17.07
C LEU A 133 30.69 -21.45 18.39
N LYS A 134 29.72 -20.60 18.77
CA LYS A 134 29.72 -19.89 20.06
C LYS A 134 29.65 -20.86 21.24
N GLU A 135 28.81 -21.89 21.17
CA GLU A 135 28.70 -22.94 22.20
C GLU A 135 30.01 -23.71 22.34
N LYS A 136 30.63 -24.13 21.23
CA LYS A 136 31.95 -24.78 21.25
C LYS A 136 33.02 -23.88 21.89
N LYS A 137 33.03 -22.57 21.58
CA LYS A 137 33.97 -21.61 22.19
C LYS A 137 33.71 -21.43 23.69
N LYS A 138 32.45 -21.33 24.12
CA LYS A 138 32.08 -21.26 25.55
C LYS A 138 32.49 -22.52 26.31
N ALA A 139 32.22 -23.70 25.76
CA ALA A 139 32.62 -24.98 26.37
C ALA A 139 34.15 -25.12 26.50
N LYS A 140 34.92 -24.64 25.52
CA LYS A 140 36.39 -24.59 25.61
C LYS A 140 36.88 -23.64 26.70
N LYS A 141 36.29 -22.45 26.83
CA LYS A 141 36.62 -21.48 27.89
C LYS A 141 36.29 -22.02 29.29
N ALA A 142 35.12 -22.62 29.47
CA ALA A 142 34.74 -23.23 30.76
C ALA A 142 35.71 -24.36 31.17
N LYS A 143 36.18 -25.18 30.21
CA LYS A 143 37.23 -26.19 30.48
C LYS A 143 38.61 -25.61 30.78
N GLN A 144 38.90 -24.38 30.36
CA GLN A 144 40.13 -23.66 30.70
C GLN A 144 40.03 -22.98 32.05
N GLU A 145 38.86 -22.50 32.47
CA GLU A 145 38.65 -21.89 33.80
C GLU A 145 38.62 -22.94 34.92
N ASP A 146 38.11 -24.15 34.66
CA ASP A 146 38.13 -25.28 35.61
C ASP A 146 39.54 -25.89 35.80
N LYS A 147 40.46 -25.60 34.86
CA LYS A 147 41.90 -25.84 35.03
C LYS A 147 42.55 -24.54 35.52
N GLY A 148 42.57 -24.35 36.84
CA GLY A 148 43.18 -23.18 37.51
C GLY A 148 44.59 -22.81 36.99
N PRO A 149 45.07 -21.58 37.29
CA PRO A 149 46.18 -20.97 36.56
C PRO A 149 47.49 -21.72 36.81
N GLN A 150 47.86 -22.58 35.86
CA GLN A 150 49.23 -23.05 35.72
C GLN A 150 49.82 -22.52 34.41
N LYS A 151 50.94 -21.82 34.62
CA LYS A 151 51.84 -21.14 33.68
C LYS A 151 52.04 -21.80 32.32
N ASP A 152 52.20 -20.91 31.34
CA ASP A 152 53.06 -20.98 30.15
C ASP A 152 52.89 -22.16 29.20
N SER A 153 52.37 -21.89 28.00
CA SER A 153 53.21 -21.86 26.79
C SER A 153 52.36 -21.60 25.55
N GLN A 154 52.96 -20.82 24.65
CA GLN A 154 52.46 -20.42 23.35
C GLN A 154 51.97 -21.63 22.53
N LYS A 155 50.72 -21.60 22.07
CA LYS A 155 50.35 -22.28 20.83
C LYS A 155 49.26 -21.51 20.10
N VAL A 156 49.71 -20.82 19.06
CA VAL A 156 48.90 -20.05 18.11
C VAL A 156 48.24 -21.07 17.17
N ASP A 157 47.12 -21.67 17.58
CA ASP A 157 46.31 -22.51 16.69
C ASP A 157 45.29 -21.63 15.95
N ASN A 158 45.76 -21.00 14.86
CA ASN A 158 44.93 -20.46 13.79
C ASN A 158 44.26 -21.63 13.05
N ASN A 159 43.19 -22.15 13.63
CA ASN A 159 42.25 -23.02 12.91
C ASN A 159 41.02 -22.17 12.55
N GLU A 160 41.16 -21.41 11.47
CA GLU A 160 40.01 -20.90 10.71
C GLU A 160 39.23 -22.09 10.15
N PRO A 161 37.94 -22.26 10.48
CA PRO A 161 37.11 -23.14 9.69
C PRO A 161 36.85 -22.43 8.37
N SER A 162 37.57 -22.85 7.32
CA SER A 162 37.28 -22.55 5.92
C SER A 162 35.77 -22.71 5.71
N SER A 163 35.09 -21.58 5.51
CA SER A 163 33.71 -21.58 5.06
C SER A 163 33.77 -21.87 3.57
N GLU A 164 33.70 -23.15 3.22
CA GLU A 164 33.32 -23.57 1.86
C GLU A 164 31.94 -22.98 1.58
N ASP A 165 31.97 -21.85 0.88
CA ASP A 165 30.85 -21.24 0.20
C ASP A 165 30.55 -22.14 -1.00
N SER A 166 29.68 -23.11 -0.78
CA SER A 166 29.00 -23.78 -1.88
C SER A 166 28.01 -22.77 -2.43
N GLU A 167 28.46 -22.02 -3.42
CA GLU A 167 27.62 -21.29 -4.37
C GLU A 167 26.67 -22.31 -5.00
N ASP A 168 25.48 -22.43 -4.42
CA ASP A 168 24.38 -23.17 -5.01
C ASP A 168 23.88 -22.34 -6.20
N ASN A 169 24.40 -22.70 -7.37
CA ASN A 169 23.97 -22.24 -8.68
C ASN A 169 22.52 -22.71 -8.90
N GLU A 170 21.55 -21.95 -8.40
CA GLU A 170 20.17 -22.03 -8.89
C GLU A 170 20.08 -21.20 -10.17
N SER A 171 20.48 -21.84 -11.28
CA SER A 171 19.91 -21.56 -12.59
C SER A 171 18.43 -21.93 -12.55
N ASP A 172 17.56 -20.93 -12.40
CA ASP A 172 16.14 -21.04 -12.72
C ASP A 172 15.87 -20.15 -13.93
N GLU A 173 15.37 -20.81 -14.97
CA GLU A 173 14.84 -20.27 -16.22
C GLU A 173 13.42 -19.69 -16.00
#